data_AF-N8ZUW9-F1
#
_entry.id   AF-N8ZUW9-F1
#
_cell.length_a   1.000
_cell.length_b   1.000
_cell.length_c   1.000
_cell.angle_alpha   90.00
_cell.angle_beta   90.00
_cell.angle_gamma   90.00
#
_symmetry.space_group_name_H-M   'P 1'
#
loop_
_entity.id
_entity.type
_entity.pdbx_description
1 polymer ?
#
loop_
_entity_poly.entity_id
_entity_poly.type
_entity_poly.pdbx_seq_one_letter_code
_entity_poly.pdbx_strand_id
1 'polypeptide(L)'
;MSKIENSIFAEHLVSGPYERLFLEPGQEQQYIRNYIDFFDGNVEYVFRLEEYFNLLVVGLQSILGDVSLVVIAPENRVKLPDFIQNTRTMFVVDDIEAVYEKAAKNNIPILQKRTPNIMGAQGRLELAPGYIIELTEATNKALFNPDLSSLNLPPARKIV
;
A
#
# COMPACT_ATOMS: atom_id res chain seq x y z
N MET A 1 25.11 5.20 -3.97
CA MET A 1 24.67 4.33 -2.86
C MET A 1 23.64 5.09 -2.06
N SER A 2 22.47 4.49 -1.86
CA SER A 2 21.39 5.07 -1.06
C SER A 2 21.77 5.07 0.42
N LYS A 3 21.64 6.21 1.11
CA LYS A 3 21.91 6.34 2.56
C LYS A 3 20.66 6.01 3.39
N ILE A 4 19.98 4.90 3.09
CA ILE A 4 18.78 4.45 3.82
C ILE A 4 19.04 4.33 5.32
N GLU A 5 20.27 3.95 5.70
CA GLU A 5 20.74 3.88 7.10
C GLU A 5 20.53 5.16 7.93
N ASN A 6 20.45 6.33 7.28
CA ASN A 6 20.24 7.62 7.94
C ASN A 6 18.76 8.05 7.95
N SER A 7 17.84 7.22 7.47
CA SER A 7 16.40 7.50 7.45
C SER A 7 15.69 6.90 8.67
N ILE A 8 14.44 7.31 8.90
CA ILE A 8 13.58 6.67 9.91
C ILE A 8 13.31 5.19 9.62
N PHE A 9 13.53 4.75 8.38
CA PHE A 9 13.33 3.38 7.95
C PHE A 9 14.57 2.50 8.15
N ALA A 10 15.78 3.07 8.11
CA ALA A 10 17.06 2.39 8.33
C ALA A 10 17.06 0.88 7.92
N GLU A 11 17.41 -0.02 8.84
CA GLU A 11 17.45 -1.46 8.62
C GLU A 11 16.07 -2.15 8.57
N HIS A 12 14.98 -1.42 8.85
CA HIS A 12 13.62 -1.96 8.92
C HIS A 12 12.86 -1.88 7.60
N LEU A 13 13.40 -1.22 6.58
CA LEU A 13 12.75 -1.15 5.27
C LEU A 13 12.81 -2.52 4.58
N VAL A 14 11.65 -3.11 4.32
CA VAL A 14 11.53 -4.36 3.56
C VAL A 14 11.27 -4.06 2.08
N SER A 15 10.29 -3.21 1.76
CA SER A 15 9.99 -2.82 0.37
C SER A 15 9.22 -1.50 0.27
N GLY A 16 9.11 -0.98 -0.96
CA GLY A 16 8.51 0.31 -1.30
C GLY A 16 9.54 1.35 -1.74
N PRO A 17 9.11 2.61 -2.00
CA PRO A 17 7.77 3.14 -1.77
C PRO A 17 6.73 2.62 -2.76
N TYR A 18 5.53 2.34 -2.25
CA TYR A 18 4.34 2.13 -3.07
C TYR A 18 3.53 3.43 -3.13
N GLU A 19 3.20 3.91 -4.33
CA GLU A 19 2.18 4.95 -4.47
C GLU A 19 0.83 4.43 -3.97
N ARG A 20 0.14 5.19 -3.13
CA ARG A 20 -1.21 4.86 -2.68
C ARG A 20 -2.23 5.45 -3.65
N LEU A 21 -2.80 4.61 -4.50
CA LEU A 21 -3.81 5.00 -5.48
C LEU A 21 -5.21 4.58 -5.01
N PHE A 22 -6.16 5.50 -5.00
CA PHE A 22 -7.56 5.19 -4.72
C PHE A 22 -8.36 5.18 -6.03
N LEU A 23 -9.06 4.09 -6.30
CA LEU A 23 -9.97 3.95 -7.43
C LEU A 23 -11.39 3.58 -6.98
N GLU A 24 -12.36 3.88 -7.83
CA GLU A 24 -13.73 3.42 -7.66
C GLU A 24 -13.89 1.98 -8.18
N PRO A 25 -14.85 1.20 -7.64
CA PRO A 25 -15.12 -0.15 -8.12
C PRO A 25 -15.37 -0.21 -9.63
N GLY A 26 -14.68 -1.13 -10.31
CA GLY A 26 -14.71 -1.33 -11.75
C GLY A 26 -13.57 -0.63 -12.50
N GLN A 27 -12.91 0.37 -11.92
CA GLN A 27 -11.77 1.04 -12.55
C GLN A 27 -10.47 0.23 -12.42
N GLU A 28 -10.34 -0.57 -11.35
CA GLU A 28 -9.13 -1.31 -11.01
C GLU A 28 -8.73 -2.34 -12.06
N GLN A 29 -9.71 -3.00 -12.69
CA GLN A 29 -9.43 -4.14 -13.56
C GLN A 29 -8.63 -3.73 -14.79
N GLN A 30 -9.02 -2.61 -15.41
CA GLN A 30 -8.30 -2.07 -16.56
C GLN A 30 -6.96 -1.46 -16.14
N TYR A 31 -6.88 -0.85 -14.95
CA TYR A 31 -5.63 -0.32 -14.42
C TYR A 31 -4.60 -1.43 -14.18
N ILE A 32 -4.97 -2.48 -13.44
CA ILE A 32 -4.12 -3.65 -13.16
C ILE A 32 -3.67 -4.30 -14.48
N ARG A 33 -4.60 -4.49 -15.43
CA ARG A 33 -4.29 -5.03 -16.75
C ARG A 33 -3.24 -4.19 -17.48
N ASN A 34 -3.44 -2.86 -17.55
CA ASN A 34 -2.50 -1.97 -18.20
C ASN A 34 -1.14 -1.96 -17.50
N TYR A 35 -1.13 -2.05 -16.18
CA TYR A 35 0.09 -2.07 -15.39
C TYR A 35 0.93 -3.32 -15.68
N ILE A 36 0.28 -4.48 -15.73
CA ILE A 36 0.93 -5.75 -16.13
C ILE A 36 1.43 -5.65 -17.57
N ASP A 37 0.54 -5.28 -18.50
CA ASP A 37 0.84 -5.37 -19.94
C ASP A 37 1.84 -4.30 -20.41
N PHE A 38 1.80 -3.07 -19.87
CA PHE A 38 2.62 -1.96 -20.37
C PHE A 38 3.82 -1.60 -19.50
N PHE A 39 3.80 -1.93 -18.22
CA PHE A 39 4.90 -1.64 -17.29
C PHE A 39 5.66 -2.89 -16.87
N ASP A 40 5.40 -4.03 -17.52
CA ASP A 40 5.96 -5.34 -17.16
C ASP A 40 5.76 -5.64 -15.66
N GLY A 41 4.58 -5.25 -15.17
CA GLY A 41 4.26 -5.33 -13.76
C GLY A 41 3.70 -6.68 -13.35
N ASN A 42 3.75 -6.96 -12.05
CA ASN A 42 3.12 -8.12 -11.44
C ASN A 42 2.20 -7.71 -10.29
N VAL A 43 1.20 -8.56 -10.02
CA VAL A 43 0.40 -8.43 -8.80
C VAL A 43 1.14 -9.15 -7.68
N GLU A 44 1.59 -8.40 -6.69
CA GLU A 44 2.30 -8.91 -5.54
C GLU A 44 1.33 -9.49 -4.50
N TYR A 45 0.27 -8.77 -4.16
CA TYR A 45 -0.71 -9.20 -3.15
C TYR A 45 -2.11 -8.69 -3.46
N VAL A 46 -3.12 -9.43 -2.99
CA VAL A 46 -4.55 -9.06 -3.09
C VAL A 46 -5.26 -9.47 -1.81
N PHE A 47 -6.01 -8.55 -1.20
CA PHE A 47 -6.87 -8.85 -0.06
C PHE A 47 -7.98 -7.83 0.11
N ARG A 48 -8.91 -8.12 1.01
CA ARG A 48 -9.96 -7.19 1.42
C ARG A 48 -9.84 -6.86 2.90
N LEU A 49 -10.18 -5.62 3.27
CA LEU A 49 -10.29 -5.18 4.66
C LEU A 49 -11.76 -5.01 5.01
N GLU A 50 -12.32 -6.00 5.71
CA GLU A 50 -13.73 -6.05 6.08
C GLU A 50 -14.11 -4.86 6.98
N GLU A 51 -13.21 -4.47 7.88
CA GLU A 51 -13.37 -3.36 8.82
C GLU A 51 -13.47 -1.98 8.14
N TYR A 52 -13.06 -1.88 6.88
CA TYR A 52 -13.09 -0.66 6.09
C TYR A 52 -14.00 -0.79 4.86
N PHE A 53 -15.25 -1.15 5.13
CA PHE A 53 -16.30 -1.30 4.11
C PHE A 53 -15.94 -2.31 3.02
N ASN A 54 -15.22 -3.37 3.39
CA ASN A 54 -14.76 -4.41 2.49
C ASN A 54 -13.93 -3.89 1.31
N LEU A 55 -13.14 -2.83 1.53
CA LEU A 55 -12.28 -2.27 0.50
C LEU A 55 -11.29 -3.31 0.00
N LEU A 56 -11.01 -3.29 -1.30
CA LEU A 56 -10.03 -4.17 -1.94
C LEU A 56 -8.68 -3.46 -1.95
N VAL A 57 -7.62 -4.19 -1.60
CA VAL A 57 -6.24 -3.73 -1.72
C VAL A 57 -5.50 -4.64 -2.69
N VAL A 58 -4.78 -4.04 -3.64
CA VAL A 58 -3.94 -4.74 -4.61
C VAL A 58 -2.54 -4.12 -4.61
N GLY A 59 -1.52 -4.93 -4.36
CA GLY A 59 -0.12 -4.56 -4.52
C GLY A 59 0.36 -4.84 -5.93
N LEU A 60 0.91 -3.84 -6.59
CA LEU A 60 1.49 -3.94 -7.94
C LEU A 60 2.95 -3.52 -7.86
N GLN A 61 3.82 -4.30 -8.49
CA GLN A 61 5.25 -4.02 -8.58
C GLN A 61 5.67 -3.91 -10.04
N SER A 62 6.60 -3.01 -10.32
CA SER A 62 7.25 -2.91 -11.62
C SER A 62 8.61 -2.23 -11.49
N ILE A 63 9.45 -2.34 -12.52
CA ILE A 63 10.72 -1.58 -12.56
C ILE A 63 10.52 -0.05 -12.60
N LEU A 64 9.31 0.41 -12.94
CA LEU A 64 8.96 1.83 -13.06
C LEU A 64 8.43 2.42 -11.75
N GLY A 65 8.26 1.60 -10.71
CA GLY A 65 7.73 1.98 -9.41
C GLY A 65 6.67 0.99 -8.96
N ASP A 66 6.27 1.07 -7.69
CA ASP A 66 5.28 0.18 -7.09
C ASP A 66 4.00 0.94 -6.76
N VAL A 67 2.85 0.26 -6.80
CA VAL A 67 1.53 0.86 -6.52
C VAL A 67 0.78 -0.01 -5.53
N SER A 68 0.27 0.59 -4.48
CA SER A 68 -0.73 0.00 -3.61
C SER A 68 -2.09 0.60 -3.93
N LEU A 69 -2.84 -0.15 -4.73
CA LEU A 69 -4.18 0.23 -5.17
C LEU A 69 -5.20 -0.08 -4.07
N VAL A 70 -6.08 0.88 -3.78
CA VAL A 70 -7.23 0.75 -2.89
C VAL A 70 -8.49 1.00 -3.69
N VAL A 71 -9.41 0.04 -3.70
CA VAL A 71 -10.68 0.15 -4.39
C VAL A 71 -11.80 0.26 -3.36
N ILE A 72 -12.51 1.38 -3.40
CA ILE A 72 -13.57 1.70 -2.44
C ILE A 72 -14.59 2.64 -3.09
N ALA A 73 -15.87 2.45 -2.76
CA ALA A 73 -16.93 3.33 -3.21
C ALA A 73 -16.75 4.77 -2.65
N PRO A 74 -16.99 5.83 -3.45
CA PRO A 74 -16.78 7.23 -3.01
C PRO A 74 -17.47 7.57 -1.69
N GLU A 75 -18.72 7.12 -1.50
CA GLU A 75 -19.53 7.34 -0.31
C GLU A 75 -19.00 6.62 0.94
N ASN A 76 -18.17 5.59 0.77
CA ASN A 76 -17.51 4.89 1.86
C ASN A 76 -16.13 5.47 2.14
N ARG A 77 -15.43 5.95 1.11
CA ARG A 77 -14.14 6.63 1.27
C ARG A 77 -14.23 7.81 2.25
N VAL A 78 -15.25 8.65 2.11
CA VAL A 78 -15.45 9.82 2.99
C VAL A 78 -15.75 9.47 4.44
N LYS A 79 -16.06 8.21 4.75
CA LYS A 79 -16.30 7.70 6.11
C LYS A 79 -15.04 7.12 6.76
N LEU A 80 -13.98 6.90 5.99
CA LEU A 80 -12.70 6.44 6.53
C LEU A 80 -12.07 7.57 7.37
N PRO A 81 -11.21 7.25 8.35
CA PRO A 81 -10.39 8.27 8.99
C PRO A 81 -9.59 9.08 7.97
N ASP A 82 -9.46 10.39 8.18
CA ASP A 82 -8.77 11.31 7.25
C ASP A 82 -7.36 10.84 6.90
N PHE A 83 -6.66 10.22 7.87
CA PHE A 83 -5.32 9.71 7.64
C PHE A 83 -5.27 8.54 6.65
N ILE A 84 -6.33 7.73 6.56
CA ILE A 84 -6.43 6.67 5.55
C ILE A 84 -6.77 7.29 4.20
N GLN A 85 -7.76 8.19 4.16
CA GLN A 85 -8.22 8.83 2.92
C GLN A 85 -7.11 9.58 2.17
N ASN A 86 -6.17 10.14 2.93
CA ASN A 86 -5.10 11.00 2.45
C ASN A 86 -3.71 10.33 2.49
N THR A 87 -3.62 9.04 2.79
CA THR A 87 -2.36 8.29 2.65
C THR A 87 -1.86 8.39 1.21
N ARG A 88 -0.61 8.79 1.02
CA ARG A 88 0.02 8.99 -0.29
C ARG A 88 0.98 7.89 -0.68
N THR A 89 1.64 7.30 0.31
CA THR A 89 2.71 6.32 0.11
C THR A 89 2.60 5.24 1.16
N MET A 90 2.88 4.00 0.79
CA MET A 90 3.03 2.87 1.71
C MET A 90 4.47 2.35 1.67
N PHE A 91 5.00 2.00 2.82
CA PHE A 91 6.26 1.27 2.98
C PHE A 91 6.01 -0.03 3.72
N VAL A 92 6.61 -1.12 3.26
CA VAL A 92 6.62 -2.37 4.01
C VAL A 92 7.84 -2.36 4.92
N VAL A 93 7.62 -2.60 6.20
CA VAL A 93 8.65 -2.63 7.24
C VAL A 93 8.55 -3.92 8.04
N ASP A 94 9.66 -4.33 8.67
CA ASP A 94 9.66 -5.51 9.55
C ASP A 94 9.18 -5.20 10.98
N ASP A 95 9.35 -3.95 11.43
CA ASP A 95 8.96 -3.47 12.76
C ASP A 95 8.46 -2.01 12.71
N ILE A 96 7.15 -1.83 12.84
CA ILE A 96 6.53 -0.49 12.87
C ILE A 96 6.94 0.30 14.12
N GLU A 97 7.07 -0.36 15.27
CA GLU A 97 7.39 0.32 16.53
C GLU A 97 8.82 0.87 16.51
N ALA A 98 9.77 0.13 15.93
CA ALA A 98 11.14 0.60 15.75
C ALA A 98 11.22 1.84 14.84
N VAL A 99 10.39 1.89 13.79
CA VAL A 99 10.26 3.08 12.93
C VAL A 99 9.63 4.24 13.71
N TYR A 100 8.64 3.98 14.56
CA TYR A 100 8.03 4.99 15.42
C TYR A 100 8.99 5.59 16.44
N GLU A 101 9.85 4.79 17.05
CA GLU A 101 10.87 5.33 17.95
C GLU A 101 11.80 6.32 17.24
N LYS A 102 12.19 6.01 16.00
CA LYS A 102 13.02 6.90 15.17
C LYS A 102 12.23 8.14 14.72
N ALA A 103 10.97 7.97 14.32
CA ALA A 103 10.08 9.07 13.93
C ALA A 103 9.83 10.05 15.09
N ALA A 104 9.53 9.53 16.29
CA ALA A 104 9.28 10.33 17.48
C ALA A 104 10.50 11.17 17.89
N LYS A 105 11.72 10.62 17.80
CA LYS A 105 12.98 11.36 18.03
C LYS A 105 13.17 12.53 17.06
N ASN A 106 12.53 12.49 15.90
CA ASN A 106 12.56 13.53 14.89
C ASN A 106 11.28 14.40 14.87
N ASN A 107 10.44 14.31 15.90
CA ASN A 107 9.16 15.03 16.02
C ASN A 107 8.19 14.79 14.86
N ILE A 108 8.25 13.61 14.24
CA ILE A 108 7.31 13.21 13.18
C ILE A 108 6.03 12.70 13.85
N PRO A 109 4.84 13.28 13.56
CA PRO A 109 3.58 12.85 14.16
C PRO A 109 3.20 11.41 13.77
N ILE A 110 2.76 10.64 14.77
CA ILE A 110 2.13 9.33 14.60
C ILE A 110 0.62 9.53 14.55
N LEU A 111 0.01 9.31 13.39
CA LEU A 111 -1.43 9.50 13.17
C LEU A 111 -2.26 8.26 13.50
N GLN A 112 -1.65 7.09 13.36
CA GLN A 112 -2.25 5.82 13.71
C GLN A 112 -1.18 4.94 14.33
N LYS A 113 -1.41 4.44 15.55
CA LYS A 113 -0.52 3.46 16.20
C LYS A 113 -0.54 2.13 15.45
N ARG A 114 0.44 1.27 15.71
CA ARG A 114 0.50 -0.08 15.18
C ARG A 114 -0.82 -0.81 15.49
N THR A 115 -1.54 -1.16 14.44
CA THR A 115 -2.86 -1.76 14.52
C THR A 115 -2.85 -3.04 13.70
N PRO A 116 -3.14 -4.21 14.30
CA PRO A 116 -3.22 -5.47 13.56
C PRO A 116 -4.25 -5.43 12.43
N ASN A 117 -3.96 -6.09 11.31
CA ASN A 117 -4.89 -6.31 10.20
C ASN A 117 -4.58 -7.65 9.51
N ILE A 118 -5.31 -7.97 8.43
CA ILE A 118 -5.12 -9.24 7.71
C ILE A 118 -3.71 -9.44 7.12
N MET A 119 -3.02 -8.36 6.77
CA MET A 119 -1.66 -8.39 6.21
C MET A 119 -0.59 -8.62 7.27
N GLY A 120 -0.88 -8.21 8.51
CA GLY A 120 -0.06 -8.35 9.70
C GLY A 120 -0.34 -7.20 10.66
N ALA A 121 0.23 -6.04 10.36
CA ALA A 121 -0.13 -4.79 11.03
C ALA A 121 0.05 -3.60 10.09
N GLN A 122 -0.59 -2.50 10.44
CA GLN A 122 -0.45 -1.22 9.76
C GLN A 122 -0.33 -0.08 10.78
N GLY A 123 0.19 1.04 10.31
CA GLY A 123 0.26 2.27 11.08
C GLY A 123 0.63 3.44 10.18
N ARG A 124 0.51 4.68 10.68
CA ARG A 124 0.67 5.88 9.82
C ARG A 124 1.42 7.01 10.50
N LEU A 125 2.22 7.71 9.70
CA LEU A 125 3.00 8.89 10.06
C LEU A 125 2.62 10.08 9.16
N GLU A 126 2.84 11.29 9.65
CA GLU A 126 2.71 12.53 8.86
C GLU A 126 4.09 13.16 8.63
N LEU A 127 4.58 13.19 7.39
CA LEU A 127 5.90 13.75 7.08
C LEU A 127 5.88 15.27 6.90
N ALA A 128 4.73 15.80 6.49
CA ALA A 128 4.43 17.22 6.35
C ALA A 128 2.90 17.38 6.47
N PRO A 129 2.36 18.58 6.75
CA PRO A 129 0.91 18.78 6.86
C PRO A 129 0.14 18.20 5.67
N GLY A 130 -0.67 17.17 5.92
CA GLY A 130 -1.46 16.44 4.92
C GLY A 130 -0.69 15.42 4.08
N TYR A 131 0.63 15.27 4.27
CA TYR A 131 1.45 14.24 3.61
C TYR A 131 1.62 13.04 4.53
N ILE A 132 0.76 12.04 4.32
CA ILE A 132 0.63 10.89 5.21
C ILE A 132 1.22 9.66 4.53
N ILE A 133 2.05 8.92 5.27
CA ILE A 133 2.60 7.64 4.85
C ILE A 133 2.05 6.51 5.71
N GLU A 134 1.88 5.36 5.09
CA GLU A 134 1.52 4.09 5.74
C GLU A 134 2.77 3.23 5.92
N LEU A 135 2.87 2.62 7.09
CA LEU A 135 3.82 1.57 7.42
C LEU A 135 3.05 0.27 7.53
N THR A 136 3.53 -0.78 6.89
CA THR A 136 2.87 -2.08 6.86
C THR A 136 3.84 -3.19 7.23
N GLU A 137 3.47 -4.01 8.20
CA GLU A 137 4.14 -5.28 8.48
C GLU A 137 3.44 -6.39 7.69
N ALA A 138 4.10 -6.88 6.64
CA ALA A 138 3.51 -7.85 5.73
C ALA A 138 3.89 -9.30 6.08
N THR A 139 3.37 -9.78 7.21
CA THR A 139 3.72 -11.09 7.76
C THR A 139 2.85 -12.23 7.24
N ASN A 140 1.67 -11.93 6.68
CA ASN A 140 0.76 -12.93 6.12
C ASN A 140 1.11 -13.29 4.66
N LYS A 141 1.98 -14.29 4.51
CA LYS A 141 2.44 -14.79 3.19
C LYS A 141 1.33 -15.35 2.30
N ALA A 142 0.17 -15.72 2.85
CA ALA A 142 -0.91 -16.31 2.06
C ALA A 142 -1.61 -15.30 1.13
N LEU A 143 -1.41 -14.00 1.36
CA LEU A 143 -1.98 -12.93 0.53
C LEU A 143 -1.13 -12.63 -0.72
N PHE A 144 0.08 -13.18 -0.78
CA PHE A 144 1.06 -12.89 -1.82
C PHE A 144 0.98 -13.88 -2.97
N ASN A 145 1.34 -13.43 -4.17
CA ASN A 145 1.26 -14.18 -5.42
C ASN A 145 -0.14 -14.78 -5.66
N PRO A 146 -1.20 -13.95 -5.67
CA PRO A 146 -2.57 -14.43 -5.77
C PRO A 146 -2.89 -15.02 -7.14
N ASP A 147 -3.92 -15.86 -7.20
CA ASP A 147 -4.52 -16.26 -8.47
C ASP A 147 -5.24 -15.08 -9.12
N LEU A 148 -4.71 -14.61 -10.25
CA LEU A 148 -5.24 -13.47 -11.00
C LEU A 148 -6.60 -13.74 -11.63
N SER A 149 -7.02 -15.01 -11.74
CA SER A 149 -8.35 -15.35 -12.25
C SER A 149 -9.47 -14.71 -11.40
N SER A 150 -9.21 -14.53 -10.10
CA SER A 150 -10.13 -13.91 -9.14
C SER A 150 -10.37 -12.42 -9.37
N LEU A 151 -9.48 -11.75 -10.11
CA LEU A 151 -9.54 -10.30 -10.36
C LEU A 151 -10.39 -9.93 -11.58
N ASN A 152 -10.90 -10.90 -12.34
CA ASN A 152 -11.71 -10.68 -13.54
C ASN A 152 -11.07 -9.68 -14.52
N LEU A 153 -9.75 -9.74 -14.67
CA LEU A 153 -9.02 -8.81 -15.53
C LEU A 153 -9.47 -8.97 -16.99
N PRO A 154 -9.53 -7.86 -17.77
CA PRO A 154 -9.70 -7.94 -19.22
C PRO A 154 -8.64 -8.84 -19.86
N PRO A 155 -8.86 -9.32 -21.10
CA PRO A 155 -7.86 -10.10 -21.82
C PRO A 155 -6.52 -9.38 -21.92
N ALA A 156 -5.42 -10.13 -21.81
CA ALA A 156 -4.08 -9.59 -22.02
C ALA A 156 -3.96 -8.98 -23.42
N ARG A 157 -3.36 -7.79 -23.51
CA ARG A 157 -3.04 -7.16 -24.78
C ARG A 157 -1.72 -7.72 -25.30
N LYS A 158 -1.70 -8.07 -26.58
CA LYS A 158 -0.44 -8.30 -27.28
C LYS A 158 0.16 -6.92 -27.59
N ILE A 159 1.32 -6.61 -27.04
CA ILE A 159 2.12 -5.51 -27.56
C ILE A 159 2.52 -5.89 -28.99
N VAL A 160 2.16 -5.05 -29.96
CA VAL A 160 2.58 -5.17 -31.37
C VAL A 160 3.86 -4.39 -31.56
#